data_AF-A0AAU7U123-F1
#
_entry.id   AF-A0AAU7U123-F1
#
_cell.length_a   1.000
_cell.length_b   1.000
_cell.length_c   1.000
_cell.angle_alpha   90.00
_cell.angle_beta   90.00
_cell.angle_gamma   90.00
#
_symmetry.space_group_name_H-M   'P 1'
#
loop_
_entity.id
_entity.type
_entity.pdbx_description
1 polymer ?
#
loop_
_entity_poly.entity_id
_entity_poly.type
_entity_poly.pdbx_seq_one_letter_code
_entity_poly.pdbx_strand_id
1 'polypeptide(L)'
;MILLSGCASVRPSPEVSLTVSGCPRITPCRLDEAAPRRNGDLLAQLDDTEAAWAACADKVDTIISCQDKDDEQAAVLAKRPE
;
A
#
# COMPACT_ATOMS: atom_id res chain seq x y z
N MET A 1 6.95 -15.18 -61.89
CA MET A 1 5.77 -15.20 -61.01
C MET A 1 6.26 -14.95 -59.60
N ILE A 2 6.00 -13.77 -59.03
CA ILE A 2 6.51 -13.37 -57.71
C ILE A 2 5.43 -13.69 -56.68
N LEU A 3 5.72 -14.57 -55.74
CA LEU A 3 4.88 -14.83 -54.56
C LEU A 3 5.34 -13.88 -53.46
N LEU A 4 4.56 -12.84 -53.17
CA LEU A 4 4.79 -11.97 -52.02
C LEU A 4 4.23 -12.64 -50.75
N SER A 5 5.04 -12.59 -49.68
CA SER A 5 4.74 -13.13 -48.35
C SER A 5 3.35 -12.72 -47.86
N GLY A 6 2.55 -13.70 -47.43
CA GLY A 6 1.32 -13.46 -46.71
C GLY A 6 1.61 -13.05 -45.26
N CYS A 7 0.86 -12.07 -44.76
CA CYS A 7 0.87 -11.72 -43.33
C CYS A 7 0.43 -12.95 -42.53
N ALA A 8 1.29 -13.46 -41.66
CA ALA A 8 0.85 -14.40 -40.64
C ALA A 8 -0.09 -13.65 -39.68
N SER A 9 -1.30 -14.15 -39.47
CA SER A 9 -2.13 -13.72 -38.34
C SER A 9 -1.37 -14.07 -37.06
N VAL A 10 -0.68 -13.07 -36.50
CA VAL A 10 -0.06 -13.14 -35.18
C VAL A 10 -1.16 -13.48 -34.19
N ARG A 11 -0.97 -14.53 -33.38
CA ARG A 11 -1.90 -14.81 -32.28
C ARG A 11 -1.93 -13.59 -31.37
N PRO A 12 -3.11 -13.09 -30.96
CA PRO A 12 -3.18 -12.09 -29.90
C PRO A 12 -2.36 -12.57 -28.70
N SER A 13 -1.45 -11.71 -28.22
CA SER A 13 -0.70 -12.00 -27.01
C SER A 13 -1.70 -12.27 -25.88
N PRO A 14 -1.48 -13.30 -25.03
CA PRO A 14 -2.36 -13.54 -23.90
C PRO A 14 -2.49 -12.27 -23.07
N GLU A 15 -3.71 -11.96 -22.67
CA GLU A 15 -4.03 -10.80 -21.86
C GLU A 15 -3.28 -10.90 -20.53
N VAL A 16 -2.45 -9.89 -20.23
CA VAL A 16 -1.72 -9.85 -18.97
C VAL A 16 -2.72 -9.53 -17.87
N SER A 17 -2.99 -10.49 -17.00
CA SER A 17 -3.76 -10.23 -15.78
C SER A 17 -2.91 -9.36 -14.86
N LEU A 18 -3.18 -8.05 -14.86
CA LEU A 18 -2.59 -7.12 -13.91
C LEU A 18 -3.21 -7.39 -12.54
N THR A 19 -2.51 -8.12 -11.68
CA THR A 19 -2.84 -8.15 -10.25
C THR A 19 -2.50 -6.79 -9.66
N VAL A 20 -3.52 -5.93 -9.48
CA VAL A 20 -3.36 -4.67 -8.74
C VAL A 20 -3.22 -5.02 -7.26
N SER A 21 -1.99 -5.09 -6.78
CA SER A 21 -1.68 -5.21 -5.36
C SER A 21 -1.73 -3.83 -4.71
N GLY A 22 -2.94 -3.32 -4.41
CA GLY A 22 -3.10 -2.03 -3.74
C GLY A 22 -2.78 -2.10 -2.25
N CYS A 23 -2.76 -0.94 -1.60
CA CYS A 23 -2.45 -0.84 -0.18
C CYS A 23 -3.39 -1.63 0.76
N PRO A 24 -2.85 -2.19 1.86
CA PRO A 24 -3.65 -2.94 2.80
C PRO A 24 -4.68 -2.04 3.49
N ARG A 25 -5.85 -2.61 3.82
CA ARG A 25 -6.84 -1.92 4.65
C ARG A 25 -6.29 -1.78 6.07
N ILE A 26 -6.12 -0.55 6.52
CA ILE A 26 -5.64 -0.24 7.87
C ILE A 26 -6.78 0.15 8.81
N THR A 27 -6.56 -0.08 10.10
CA THR A 27 -7.45 0.40 11.16
C THR A 27 -6.96 1.75 11.67
N PRO A 28 -7.87 2.68 12.03
CA PRO A 28 -7.47 3.95 12.64
C PRO A 28 -6.66 3.70 13.90
N CYS A 29 -5.65 4.53 14.14
CA CYS A 29 -4.97 4.57 15.42
C CYS A 29 -5.97 4.94 16.52
N ARG A 30 -5.83 4.28 17.67
CA ARG A 30 -6.67 4.53 18.85
C ARG A 30 -5.75 4.70 20.04
N LEU A 31 -6.14 5.64 20.88
CA LEU A 31 -5.69 5.74 22.26
C LEU A 31 -6.87 5.37 23.13
N ASP A 32 -6.64 4.44 24.03
CA ASP A 32 -7.67 4.01 24.95
C ASP A 32 -7.92 5.10 26.00
N GLU A 33 -9.17 5.19 26.46
CA GLU A 33 -9.53 6.13 27.50
C GLU A 33 -8.78 5.79 28.80
N ALA A 34 -8.35 6.86 29.47
CA ALA A 34 -7.34 6.82 30.50
C ALA A 34 -7.85 7.50 31.78
N ALA A 35 -7.91 6.76 32.89
CA ALA A 35 -8.33 7.30 34.19
C ALA A 35 -7.44 6.80 35.36
N PRO A 36 -6.15 7.17 35.38
CA PRO A 36 -5.22 6.67 36.38
C PRO A 36 -5.60 7.20 37.77
N ARG A 37 -5.50 6.35 38.79
CA ARG A 37 -5.90 6.70 40.18
C ARG A 37 -4.70 6.89 41.10
N ARG A 38 -3.55 6.33 40.74
CA ARG A 38 -2.29 6.41 41.48
C ARG A 38 -1.16 6.74 40.52
N ASN A 39 -0.06 7.27 41.05
CA ASN A 39 1.12 7.62 40.26
C ASN A 39 1.70 6.39 39.52
N GLY A 40 1.64 5.20 40.12
CA GLY A 40 2.04 3.97 39.43
C GLY A 40 1.16 3.64 38.23
N ASP A 41 -0.16 3.87 38.34
CA ASP A 41 -1.09 3.65 37.22
C ASP A 41 -0.87 4.72 36.13
N LEU A 42 -0.53 5.95 36.52
CA LEU A 42 -0.17 7.03 35.59
C LEU A 42 1.13 6.71 34.83
N LEU A 43 2.14 6.16 35.53
CA LEU A 43 3.40 5.78 34.89
C LEU A 43 3.21 4.65 33.89
N ALA A 44 2.48 3.59 34.28
CA ALA A 44 2.15 2.50 33.35
C ALA A 44 1.37 3.02 32.12
N GLN A 45 0.43 3.94 32.35
CA GLN A 45 -0.33 4.53 31.26
C GLN A 45 0.50 5.43 30.34
N LEU A 46 1.53 6.10 30.87
CA LEU A 46 2.49 6.83 30.04
C LEU A 46 3.20 5.87 29.10
N ASP A 47 3.73 4.77 29.63
CA ASP A 47 4.43 3.73 28.85
C ASP A 47 3.49 3.13 27.78
N ASP A 48 2.25 2.81 28.14
CA ASP A 48 1.23 2.28 27.22
C ASP A 48 0.89 3.29 26.12
N THR A 49 0.78 4.58 26.47
CA THR A 49 0.50 5.66 25.51
C THR A 49 1.65 5.82 24.53
N GLU A 50 2.90 5.84 25.00
CA GLU A 50 4.08 5.92 24.14
C GLU A 50 4.17 4.73 23.17
N ALA A 51 3.90 3.52 23.66
CA ALA A 51 3.85 2.33 22.83
C ALA A 51 2.73 2.39 21.76
N ALA A 52 1.54 2.86 22.13
CA ALA A 52 0.42 3.03 21.19
C ALA A 52 0.73 4.07 20.10
N TRP A 53 1.44 5.15 20.44
CA TRP A 53 1.89 6.14 19.45
C TRP A 53 2.96 5.59 18.52
N ALA A 54 3.94 4.86 19.04
CA ALA A 54 4.95 4.21 18.21
C ALA A 54 4.31 3.25 17.19
N ALA A 55 3.40 2.39 17.66
CA ALA A 55 2.67 1.48 16.78
C ALA A 55 1.78 2.20 15.75
N CYS A 56 1.25 3.37 16.11
CA CYS A 56 0.52 4.21 15.15
C CYS A 56 1.43 4.80 14.08
N ALA A 57 2.60 5.32 14.47
CA ALA A 57 3.59 5.87 13.55
C ALA A 57 4.02 4.81 12.52
N ASP A 58 4.34 3.60 12.98
CA ASP A 58 4.70 2.47 12.09
C ASP A 58 3.62 2.16 11.06
N LYS A 59 2.34 2.22 11.45
CA LYS A 59 1.21 2.04 10.53
C LYS A 59 1.15 3.14 9.48
N VAL A 60 1.30 4.40 9.90
CA VAL A 60 1.29 5.57 9.01
C VAL A 60 2.42 5.46 8.00
N ASP A 61 3.64 5.16 8.44
CA ASP A 61 4.80 5.01 7.58
C ASP A 61 4.62 3.87 6.56
N THR A 62 4.03 2.75 6.99
CA THR A 62 3.71 1.63 6.10
C THR A 62 2.72 2.04 5.00
N ILE A 63 1.69 2.83 5.34
CA ILE A 63 0.69 3.28 4.37
C ILE A 63 1.30 4.28 3.40
N ILE A 64 2.10 5.23 3.89
CA ILE A 64 2.80 6.21 3.05
C ILE A 64 3.70 5.47 2.05
N SER A 65 4.55 4.56 2.54
CA SER A 65 5.43 3.77 1.68
C SER A 65 4.66 2.95 0.64
N CYS A 66 3.48 2.46 0.99
CA CYS A 66 2.63 1.77 0.03
C CYS A 66 2.05 2.72 -1.02
N GLN A 67 1.52 3.87 -0.60
CA GLN A 67 0.94 4.87 -1.50
C GLN A 67 1.97 5.39 -2.50
N ASP A 68 3.21 5.64 -2.05
CA ASP A 68 4.31 6.05 -2.93
C ASP A 68 4.54 5.03 -4.07
N LYS A 69 4.48 3.74 -3.74
CA LYS A 69 4.67 2.65 -4.72
C LYS A 69 3.48 2.54 -5.68
N ASP A 70 2.26 2.70 -5.19
CA ASP A 70 1.05 2.70 -6.01
C ASP A 70 1.07 3.89 -7.00
N ASP A 71 1.50 5.06 -6.53
CA ASP A 71 1.66 6.27 -7.36
C ASP A 71 2.74 6.11 -8.43
N GLU A 72 3.89 5.50 -8.09
CA GLU A 72 4.93 5.15 -9.05
C GLU A 72 4.41 4.22 -10.15
N GLN A 73 3.67 3.17 -9.77
CA GLN A 73 3.06 2.24 -10.73
C GLN A 73 2.03 2.93 -11.63
N ALA A 74 1.17 3.77 -11.05
CA ALA A 74 0.19 4.56 -11.80
C ALA A 74 0.89 5.46 -12.84
N ALA A 75 2.00 6.10 -12.46
CA ALA A 75 2.79 6.93 -13.36
C ALA A 75 3.46 6.12 -14.49
N VAL A 76 3.90 4.87 -14.24
CA VAL A 76 4.43 3.98 -15.28
C VAL A 76 3.34 3.57 -16.27
N LEU A 77 2.18 3.16 -15.76
CA LEU A 77 1.05 2.75 -16.59
C LEU A 77 0.57 3.91 -17.48
N ALA A 78 0.48 5.13 -16.94
CA ALA A 78 0.10 6.32 -17.70
C ALA A 78 1.08 6.68 -18.84
N LYS A 79 2.34 6.22 -18.77
CA LYS A 79 3.37 6.48 -19.79
C LYS A 79 3.43 5.42 -20.89
N ARG A 80 2.75 4.28 -20.74
CA ARG A 80 2.79 3.18 -21.70
C ARG A 80 1.93 3.53 -22.94
N PRO A 81 2.51 3.63 -24.15
CA PRO A 81 1.73 3.81 -25.37
C PRO A 81 0.89 2.56 -25.66
N GLU A 82 -0.32 2.77 -26.19
CA GLU A 82 -1.28 1.71 -26.56
C GLU A 82 -0.77 0.80 -27.70
#